data_AF-A0A7X1WQ26-F1
#
_entry.id   AF-A0A7X1WQ26-F1
#
_cell.length_a   1.000
_cell.length_b   1.000
_cell.length_c   1.000
_cell.angle_alpha   90.00
_cell.angle_beta   90.00
_cell.angle_gamma   90.00
#
_symmetry.space_group_name_H-M   'P 1'
#
loop_
_entity.id
_entity.type
_entity.pdbx_description
1 polymer ?
#
loop_
_entity_poly.entity_id
_entity_poly.type
_entity_poly.pdbx_seq_one_letter_code
_entity_poly.pdbx_strand_id
1 'polypeptide(L)' 'STEVALSAASTLFELAGSQATLAEYGLDRHWRNARVHTLHDPVRWKYHAVGNYYLNSENPPLRGTI' A
#
# COMPACT_ATOMS: atom_id res chain seq x y z
N SER A 1 2.29 -3.56 5.10
CA SER A 1 2.74 -2.14 5.06
C SER A 1 1.97 -1.36 3.99
N THR A 2 1.95 -1.82 2.74
CA THR A 2 1.28 -1.15 1.60
C THR A 2 -0.18 -0.78 1.84
N GLU A 3 -1.01 -1.74 2.24
CA GLU A 3 -2.45 -1.52 2.48
C GLU A 3 -2.70 -0.58 3.66
N VAL A 4 -1.97 -0.77 4.75
CA VAL A 4 -2.08 0.06 5.96
C VAL A 4 -1.70 1.51 5.66
N ALA A 5 -0.63 1.74 4.89
CA ALA A 5 -0.20 3.10 4.54
C ALA A 5 -1.23 3.83 3.66
N LEU A 6 -1.85 3.13 2.70
CA LEU A 6 -2.90 3.70 1.84
C LEU A 6 -4.19 3.96 2.64
N SER A 7 -4.61 3.00 3.45
CA SER A 7 -5.81 3.13 4.29
C SER A 7 -5.66 4.26 5.31
N ALA A 8 -4.56 4.30 6.06
CA ALA A 8 -4.33 5.34 7.05
C ALA A 8 -4.30 6.75 6.44
N ALA A 9 -3.67 6.92 5.27
CA ALA A 9 -3.61 8.21 4.59
C ALA A 9 -4.98 8.69 4.09
N SER A 10 -5.89 7.77 3.75
CA SER A 10 -7.27 8.10 3.37
C SER A 10 -8.16 8.37 4.59
N THR A 11 -8.13 7.50 5.61
CA THR A 11 -8.91 7.64 6.85
C THR A 11 -8.57 8.92 7.62
N LEU A 12 -7.35 9.43 7.48
CA LEU A 12 -6.94 10.73 8.03
C LEU A 12 -7.89 11.87 7.60
N PHE A 13 -8.34 11.89 6.35
CA PHE A 13 -9.27 12.92 5.85
C PHE A 13 -10.70 12.70 6.36
N GLU A 14 -11.14 11.45 6.49
CA GLU A 14 -12.45 11.12 7.06
C GLU A 14 -12.54 11.57 8.52
N LEU A 15 -11.45 11.41 9.28
CA LEU A 15 -11.36 11.82 10.68
C LEU A 15 -11.26 13.33 10.85
N ALA A 16 -10.40 13.99 10.07
CA ALA A 16 -10.07 15.41 10.26
C ALA A 16 -11.06 16.37 9.57
N GLY A 17 -11.94 15.86 8.70
CA GLY A 17 -12.97 16.64 8.02
C GLY A 17 -12.44 17.52 6.89
N SER A 18 -13.30 18.36 6.33
CA SER A 18 -13.01 19.12 5.10
C SER A 18 -11.85 20.11 5.24
N GLN A 19 -11.59 20.64 6.43
CA GLN A 19 -10.46 21.56 6.67
C GLN A 19 -9.09 20.88 6.46
N ALA A 20 -9.03 19.55 6.58
CA ALA A 20 -7.81 18.78 6.36
C ALA A 20 -7.31 18.85 4.91
N THR A 21 -8.16 19.28 3.95
CA THR A 21 -7.77 19.45 2.54
C THR A 21 -7.04 20.77 2.27
N LEU A 22 -6.86 21.63 3.28
CA LEU A 22 -6.13 22.88 3.11
C LEU A 22 -4.66 22.60 2.76
N ALA A 23 -4.18 23.30 1.73
CA ALA A 23 -2.83 23.12 1.21
C ALA A 23 -1.74 23.41 2.24
N GLU A 24 -2.03 24.24 3.27
CA GLU A 24 -1.11 24.56 4.36
C GLU A 24 -0.70 23.31 5.17
N TYR A 25 -1.60 22.32 5.32
CA TYR A 25 -1.31 21.09 6.05
C TYR A 25 -0.60 20.05 5.18
N GLY A 26 -0.84 20.07 3.86
CA GLY A 26 -0.19 19.19 2.88
C GLY A 26 -0.36 17.70 3.17
N LEU A 27 -1.50 17.30 3.76
CA LEU A 27 -1.75 15.93 4.22
C LEU A 27 -1.87 14.91 3.07
N ASP A 28 -2.26 15.39 1.89
CA ASP A 28 -2.36 14.62 0.65
C ASP A 28 -1.01 14.04 0.20
N ARG A 29 0.12 14.62 0.64
CA ARG A 29 1.47 14.12 0.33
C ARG A 29 1.69 12.69 0.80
N HIS A 30 1.08 12.30 1.92
CA HIS A 30 1.25 10.97 2.49
C HIS A 30 0.58 9.91 1.61
N TRP A 31 -0.63 10.21 1.12
CA TRP A 31 -1.32 9.36 0.15
C TRP A 31 -0.56 9.29 -1.18
N ARG A 32 -0.10 10.43 -1.72
CA ARG A 32 0.65 10.46 -2.99
C ARG A 32 1.94 9.64 -2.90
N ASN A 33 2.72 9.81 -1.84
CA ASN A 33 3.97 9.07 -1.64
C ASN A 33 3.71 7.57 -1.47
N ALA A 34 2.72 7.20 -0.66
CA ALA A 34 2.33 5.80 -0.50
C ALA A 34 1.86 5.20 -1.83
N ARG A 35 1.06 5.91 -2.62
CA ARG A 35 0.57 5.44 -3.91
C ARG A 35 1.70 5.20 -4.91
N VAL A 36 2.66 6.11 -4.99
CA VAL A 36 3.82 5.95 -5.89
C VAL A 36 4.71 4.80 -5.44
N HIS A 37 5.02 4.71 -4.14
CA HIS A 37 5.93 3.69 -3.64
C HIS A 37 5.34 2.27 -3.69
N THR A 38 4.04 2.14 -3.42
CA THR A 38 3.33 0.84 -3.47
C THR A 38 3.19 0.27 -4.88
N LEU A 39 3.34 1.08 -5.94
CA LEU A 39 3.31 0.61 -7.32
C LEU A 39 4.58 -0.13 -7.74
N HIS A 40 5.70 0.07 -7.03
CA HIS A 40 6.96 -0.61 -7.34
C HIS A 40 6.83 -2.13 -7.26
N ASP A 41 6.16 -2.62 -6.20
CA ASP A 41 5.92 -4.03 -5.99
C ASP A 41 4.43 -4.32 -6.13
N PRO A 42 3.99 -4.96 -7.21
CA PRO A 42 2.59 -5.35 -7.35
C PRO A 42 2.17 -6.30 -6.22
N VAL A 43 1.49 -5.76 -5.21
CA VAL A 43 1.05 -6.48 -3.99
C VAL A 43 0.25 -7.75 -4.33
N ARG A 44 -0.49 -7.74 -5.45
CA ARG A 44 -1.22 -8.91 -5.94
C ARG A 44 -0.34 -10.17 -6.08
N TRP A 45 0.91 -10.00 -6.50
CA TRP A 45 1.82 -11.13 -6.71
C TRP A 45 2.44 -11.63 -5.41
N LYS A 46 2.54 -10.76 -4.38
CA LYS A 46 2.87 -11.18 -3.01
C LYS A 46 1.82 -12.15 -2.47
N TYR A 47 0.53 -11.84 -2.62
CA TYR A 47 -0.55 -12.73 -2.19
C TYR A 47 -0.58 -14.05 -2.97
N HIS A 48 -0.35 -14.00 -4.28
CA HIS A 48 -0.25 -15.20 -5.11
C HIS A 48 0.89 -16.12 -4.63
N ALA A 49 2.09 -15.56 -4.42
CA ALA A 49 3.25 -16.33 -3.96
C ALA A 49 3.04 -16.94 -2.58
N VAL A 50 2.43 -16.20 -1.65
CA VAL A 50 2.07 -16.70 -0.31
C VAL A 50 1.04 -17.83 -0.43
N GLY A 51 -0.01 -17.65 -1.23
CA GLY A 51 -1.02 -18.68 -1.47
C GLY A 51 -0.42 -19.96 -2.07
N ASN A 52 0.47 -19.81 -3.04
CA ASN A 52 1.13 -20.95 -3.69
C ASN A 52 2.02 -21.75 -2.73
N TYR A 53 2.70 -21.06 -1.80
CA TYR A 53 3.47 -21.72 -0.75
C TYR A 53 2.57 -22.54 0.19
N TYR A 54 1.48 -21.95 0.68
CA TYR A 54 0.58 -22.65 1.63
C TYR A 54 -0.25 -23.76 0.97
N LEU A 55 -0.66 -23.60 -0.29
CA LEU A 55 -1.53 -24.55 -0.98
C LEU A 55 -0.75 -25.64 -1.72
N ASN A 56 0.41 -25.32 -2.31
CA ASN A 56 1.15 -26.20 -3.22
C ASN A 56 2.57 -26.52 -2.74
N SER A 57 3.00 -26.01 -1.57
CA SER A 57 4.37 -26.17 -1.05
C SER A 57 5.47 -25.64 -2.00
N GLU A 58 5.12 -24.72 -2.89
CA GLU A 58 6.05 -24.12 -3.84
C GLU A 58 6.66 -22.84 -3.27
N ASN A 59 7.99 -22.78 -3.20
CA ASN A 59 8.69 -21.63 -2.68
C ASN A 59 8.61 -20.42 -3.63
N PRO A 60 8.47 -19.20 -3.11
CA PRO A 60 8.51 -17.99 -3.92
C PRO A 60 9.87 -17.84 -4.64
N PRO A 61 9.89 -17.17 -5.81
CA PRO A 61 11.13 -16.95 -6.56
C PRO A 61 12.13 -16.12 -5.74
N LEU A 62 13.41 -16.50 -5.82
CA LEU A 62 14.51 -15.92 -5.03
C LEU A 62 14.87 -14.47 -5.39
N ARG A 63 14.44 -13.99 -6.57
CA ARG A 63 14.66 -12.60 -7.01
C ARG A 63 13.35 -11.83 -6.90
N GLY A 64 13.43 -10.59 -6.41
CA GLY A 64 12.31 -9.68 -6.12
C GLY A 64 11.40 -9.30 -7.29
N THR A 65 11.49 -9.99 -8.42
CA THR A 65 10.45 -10.07 -9.44
C THR A 65 9.39 -11.07 -9.01
N ILE A 66 8.37 -10.56 -8.32
CA ILE A 66 7.05 -11.16 -8.22
C ILE A 66 6.05 -10.21 -8.88
#